data_AF-A0A6N9VG81-F1
#
_entry.id   AF-A0A6N9VG81-F1
#
_cell.length_a   1.000
_cell.length_b   1.000
_cell.length_c   1.000
_cell.angle_alpha   90.00
_cell.angle_beta   90.00
_cell.angle_gamma   90.00
#
_symmetry.space_group_name_H-M   'P 1'
#
loop_
_entity.id
_entity.type
_entity.pdbx_description
1 polymer ?
#
loop_
_entity_poly.entity_id
_entity_poly.type
_entity_poly.pdbx_seq_one_letter_code
_entity_poly.pdbx_strand_id
1 'polypeptide(L)' 'MPIVDDIEFFGRAADAGDMPRDAAIRALAAASGGGLTELGAASSIDNWQTARADYQAIYETAADNLRKWTQEPPR' A
#
# COMPACT_ATOMS: atom_id res chain seq x y z
N MET A 1 -8.95 -6.63 12.06
CA MET A 1 -9.89 -5.74 11.33
C MET A 1 -10.36 -6.53 10.11
N PRO A 2 -11.04 -5.97 9.09
CA PRO A 2 -10.98 -6.59 7.77
C PRO A 2 -9.54 -6.88 7.36
N ILE A 3 -9.27 -8.02 6.71
CA ILE A 3 -7.90 -8.44 6.34
C ILE A 3 -7.18 -7.40 5.47
N VAL A 4 -7.91 -6.64 4.65
CA VAL A 4 -7.37 -5.57 3.82
C VAL A 4 -6.81 -4.43 4.69
N ASP A 5 -7.50 -4.08 5.76
CA ASP A 5 -7.05 -3.04 6.70
C ASP A 5 -5.81 -3.52 7.47
N ASP A 6 -5.75 -4.81 7.81
CA ASP A 6 -4.58 -5.40 8.46
C ASP A 6 -3.36 -5.43 7.52
N ILE A 7 -3.55 -5.74 6.22
CA ILE A 7 -2.50 -5.63 5.19
C ILE A 7 -1.98 -4.19 5.10
N GLU A 8 -2.87 -3.21 5.03
CA GLU A 8 -2.48 -1.80 4.99
C GLU A 8 -1.73 -1.38 6.26
N PHE A 9 -2.24 -1.74 7.43
CA PHE A 9 -1.63 -1.39 8.71
C PHE A 9 -0.19 -1.91 8.82
N PHE A 10 0.01 -3.21 8.60
CA PHE A 10 1.35 -3.82 8.69
C PHE A 10 2.25 -3.39 7.53
N GLY A 11 1.70 -3.19 6.34
CA GLY A 11 2.43 -2.67 5.19
C GLY A 11 2.98 -1.26 5.41
N ARG A 12 2.18 -0.36 6.00
CA ARG A 12 2.63 1.00 6.38
C ARG A 12 3.69 0.97 7.46
N ALA A 13 3.49 0.18 8.52
CA ALA A 13 4.45 0.08 9.61
C ALA A 13 5.82 -0.46 9.12
N ALA A 14 5.81 -1.41 8.18
CA ALA A 14 7.03 -1.91 7.55
C ALA A 14 7.71 -0.87 6.66
N ASP A 15 6.94 -0.15 5.84
CA ASP A 15 7.44 0.89 4.93
C ASP A 15 8.06 2.08 5.68
N ALA A 16 7.41 2.52 6.76
CA ALA A 16 7.88 3.62 7.60
C ALA A 16 9.09 3.26 8.49
N GLY A 17 9.42 1.97 8.62
CA GLY A 17 10.45 1.48 9.54
C GLY A 17 10.01 1.42 11.01
N ASP A 18 8.74 1.69 11.30
CA ASP A 18 8.15 1.59 12.65
C ASP A 18 8.09 0.13 13.13
N MET A 19 8.06 -0.83 12.19
CA MET A 19 8.11 -2.26 12.45
C MET A 19 9.06 -2.94 11.47
N PRO A 20 9.97 -3.84 11.91
CA PRO A 20 10.78 -4.63 10.99
C PRO A 20 9.91 -5.46 10.03
N ARG A 21 10.31 -5.54 8.75
CA ARG A 21 9.56 -6.29 7.69
C ARG A 21 9.14 -7.68 8.15
N ASP A 22 10.06 -8.47 8.69
CA ASP A 22 9.79 -9.84 9.15
C ASP A 22 8.77 -9.88 10.31
N ALA A 23 8.77 -8.87 11.17
CA ALA A 23 7.79 -8.76 12.25
C ALA A 23 6.39 -8.42 11.70
N ALA A 24 6.31 -7.53 10.71
CA ALA A 24 5.06 -7.20 10.02
C ALA A 24 4.46 -8.40 9.28
N ILE A 25 5.30 -9.21 8.62
CA ILE A 25 4.89 -10.46 7.95
C ILE A 25 4.28 -11.44 8.95
N ARG A 26 4.98 -11.71 10.06
CA ARG A 26 4.49 -12.61 11.11
C ARG A 26 3.21 -12.11 11.76
N ALA A 27 3.13 -10.81 12.03
CA ALA A 27 1.95 -10.19 12.63
C ALA A 27 0.72 -10.29 11.71
N LEU A 28 0.89 -10.04 10.41
CA LEU A 28 -0.18 -10.18 9.42
C LEU A 28 -0.63 -11.64 9.27
N ALA A 29 0.32 -12.59 9.19
CA ALA A 29 -0.01 -14.01 9.12
C ALA A 29 -0.81 -14.45 10.35
N ALA A 30 -0.42 -14.01 11.55
CA ALA A 30 -1.16 -14.28 12.78
C ALA A 30 -2.55 -13.63 12.78
N ALA A 31 -2.65 -12.36 12.37
CA ALA A 31 -3.92 -11.62 12.29
C ALA A 31 -4.92 -12.25 11.32
N SER A 32 -4.44 -12.95 10.29
CA SER A 32 -5.29 -13.65 9.32
C SER A 32 -6.08 -14.84 9.88
N GLY A 33 -5.81 -15.27 11.12
CA GLY A 33 -6.51 -16.41 11.73
C GLY A 33 -6.32 -17.74 10.98
N GLY A 34 -5.22 -17.89 10.24
CA GLY A 34 -4.94 -19.05 9.40
C GLY A 34 -5.24 -18.87 7.90
N GLY A 35 -5.75 -17.69 7.49
CA GLY A 35 -6.00 -17.38 6.08
C GLY A 35 -4.74 -17.13 5.24
N LEU A 36 -3.62 -16.75 5.88
CA LEU A 36 -2.34 -16.49 5.22
C LEU A 36 -1.21 -17.29 5.88
N THR A 37 -0.33 -17.85 5.05
CA THR A 37 1.02 -18.24 5.47
C THR A 37 1.91 -17.00 5.56
N GLU A 38 3.10 -17.10 6.17
CA GLU A 38 4.08 -15.99 6.16
C GLU A 38 4.45 -15.56 4.73
N LEU A 39 4.59 -16.51 3.81
CA LEU A 39 4.83 -16.20 2.39
C LEU A 39 3.65 -15.44 1.77
N GLY A 40 2.42 -15.84 2.08
CA GLY A 40 1.21 -15.14 1.61
C GLY A 40 1.10 -13.73 2.20
N ALA A 41 1.46 -13.56 3.47
CA ALA A 41 1.51 -12.26 4.14
C ALA A 41 2.59 -11.35 3.54
N ALA A 42 3.78 -11.88 3.24
CA ALA A 42 4.85 -11.14 2.57
C ALA A 42 4.38 -10.60 1.22
N SER A 43 3.84 -11.48 0.36
CA SER A 43 3.30 -11.10 -0.95
C SER A 43 2.16 -10.10 -0.84
N SER A 44 1.29 -10.22 0.17
CA SER A 44 0.19 -9.28 0.37
C SER A 44 0.69 -7.88 0.69
N ILE A 45 1.72 -7.77 1.55
CA ILE A 45 2.36 -6.48 1.84
C ILE A 45 3.05 -5.90 0.61
N ASP A 46 3.81 -6.71 -0.15
CA ASP A 46 4.51 -6.23 -1.36
C ASP A 46 3.52 -5.73 -2.43
N ASN A 47 2.43 -6.48 -2.63
CA ASN A 47 1.37 -6.11 -3.56
C ASN A 47 0.71 -4.79 -3.14
N TRP A 48 0.39 -4.64 -1.85
CA TRP A 48 -0.18 -3.40 -1.33
C TRP A 48 0.77 -2.20 -1.49
N GLN A 49 2.07 -2.38 -1.19
CA GLN A 49 3.08 -1.31 -1.34
C GLN A 49 3.23 -0.88 -2.80
N THR A 50 3.29 -1.85 -3.72
CA THR A 50 3.35 -1.59 -5.17
C THR A 50 2.11 -0.85 -5.64
N ALA A 51 0.92 -1.38 -5.33
CA ALA A 51 -0.34 -0.76 -5.74
C ALA A 51 -0.49 0.67 -5.17
N ARG A 52 -0.07 0.89 -3.93
CA ARG A 52 -0.07 2.21 -3.30
C ARG A 52 0.83 3.19 -4.06
N ALA A 53 2.04 2.78 -4.43
CA ALA A 53 2.96 3.62 -5.20
C ALA A 53 2.39 3.96 -6.59
N ASP A 54 1.79 2.98 -7.26
CA ASP A 54 1.18 3.18 -8.58
C ASP A 54 -0.01 4.17 -8.50
N TYR A 55 -0.89 4.00 -7.52
CA TYR A 55 -2.00 4.93 -7.32
C TYR A 55 -1.54 6.35 -6.96
N GLN A 56 -0.47 6.48 -6.18
CA GLN A 56 0.12 7.78 -5.88
C GLN A 56 0.63 8.46 -7.16
N ALA A 57 1.34 7.75 -8.02
CA ALA A 57 1.85 8.28 -9.28
C ALA A 57 0.72 8.69 -10.25
N ILE A 58 -0.34 7.89 -10.34
CA ILE A 58 -1.55 8.22 -11.13
C ILE A 58 -2.20 9.49 -10.59
N TYR A 59 -2.36 9.59 -9.28
CA TYR A 59 -2.95 10.76 -8.63
C TYR A 59 -2.14 12.03 -8.92
N GLU A 60 -0.82 11.99 -8.74
CA GLU A 60 0.07 13.13 -9.00
C GLU A 60 0.00 13.57 -10.47
N THR A 61 0.02 12.60 -11.39
CA THR A 61 -0.11 12.86 -12.83
C THR A 61 -1.45 13.53 -13.17
N ALA A 62 -2.55 13.03 -12.60
CA ALA A 62 -3.87 13.60 -12.80
C ALA A 62 -3.98 15.03 -12.24
N ALA A 63 -3.44 15.25 -11.04
CA ALA A 63 -3.41 16.57 -10.40
C ALA A 63 -2.60 17.59 -11.23
N ASP A 64 -1.45 17.18 -11.75
CA ASP A 64 -0.62 18.04 -12.60
C ASP A 64 -1.29 18.37 -13.94
N ASN A 65 -1.95 17.39 -14.56
CA ASN A 65 -2.70 17.62 -15.80
C ASN A 65 -3.89 18.57 -15.58
N LEU A 66 -4.61 18.43 -14.47
CA LEU A 66 -5.70 19.34 -14.12
C LEU A 66 -5.18 20.77 -13.87
N ARG A 67 -4.05 20.91 -13.17
CA ARG A 67 -3.41 22.20 -12.96
C ARG A 67 -2.99 22.86 -14.27
N LYS A 68 -2.40 22.09 -15.20
CA LYS A 68 -2.05 22.60 -16.55
C LYS A 68 -3.29 23.05 -17.33
N TRP A 69 -4.35 22.23 -17.34
CA TRP A 69 -5.60 22.55 -18.04
C TRP A 69 -6.28 23.81 -17.50
N THR A 70 -6.25 24.03 -16.19
CA THR A 70 -6.83 25.23 -15.57
C THR A 70 -6.01 26.50 -15.78
N GLN A 71 -4.70 26.38 -16.02
CA GLN A 71 -3.80 27.51 -16.29
C GLN A 71 -3.74 27.87 -17.78
N GLU A 72 -3.78 26.88 -18.66
CA GLU A 72 -3.70 27.01 -20.11
C GLU A 72 -4.76 26.12 -20.79
N PRO A 73 -6.05 26.48 -20.73
CA PRO A 73 -7.08 25.68 -21.35
C PRO A 73 -6.86 25.63 -22.87
N PRO A 74 -6.88 24.44 -23.49
CA PRO A 74 -6.76 24.33 -24.94
C PRO A 74 -7.91 25.09 -25.62
N ARG A 75 -7.58 25.84 -26.68
CA ARG A 75 -8.54 26.62 -27.47
C ARG A 75 -9.46 25.73 -28.30
#